data_AF-A0A0E3V0H5-F1
#
_entry.id   AF-A0A0E3V0H5-F1
#
_cell.length_a   1.000
_cell.length_b   1.000
_cell.length_c   1.000
_cell.angle_alpha   90.00
_cell.angle_beta   90.00
_cell.angle_gamma   90.00
#
_symmetry.space_group_name_H-M   'P 1'
#
loop_
_entity.id
_entity.type
_entity.pdbx_description
1 polymer ?
#
loop_
_entity_poly.entity_id
_entity_poly.type
_entity_poly.pdbx_seq_one_letter_code
_entity_poly.pdbx_strand_id
1 'polypeptide(L)'
;MPREAAMHGCCLITGKLGSAGNAIDLPIPPLYKLDSNANGFIEDFGVLAKDVMDKFAGHHAAFTSYRKWLQDEPKIFKQQIADYFCKY
;
A
#
# COMPACT_ATOMS: atom_id res chain seq x y z
N MET A 1 -5.35 8.55 -4.61
CA MET A 1 -5.45 8.95 -3.18
C MET A 1 -4.78 8.01 -2.16
N PRO A 2 -4.73 6.66 -2.28
CA PRO A 2 -3.99 5.86 -1.29
C PRO A 2 -2.46 6.03 -1.39
N ARG A 3 -1.91 6.26 -2.60
CA ARG A 3 -0.47 6.45 -2.83
C ARG A 3 0.03 7.74 -2.17
N GLU A 4 -0.75 8.81 -2.29
CA GLU A 4 -0.48 10.14 -1.76
C GLU A 4 -0.47 10.13 -0.23
N ALA A 5 -1.45 9.49 0.40
CA ALA A 5 -1.48 9.31 1.85
C ALA A 5 -0.23 8.55 2.35
N ALA A 6 0.17 7.47 1.67
CA ALA A 6 1.40 6.76 2.04
C ALA A 6 2.65 7.62 1.89
N MET A 7 2.75 8.43 0.83
CA MET A 7 3.87 9.37 0.65
C MET A 7 3.96 10.41 1.76
N HIS A 8 2.83 10.81 2.35
CA HIS A 8 2.77 11.70 3.51
C HIS A 8 2.97 10.99 4.87
N GLY A 9 3.29 9.70 4.87
CA GLY A 9 3.61 8.95 6.07
C GLY A 9 2.42 8.24 6.72
N CYS A 10 1.24 8.24 6.11
CA CYS A 10 0.09 7.51 6.66
C CYS A 10 0.26 5.99 6.53
N CYS A 11 -0.26 5.26 7.52
CA CYS A 11 -0.58 3.84 7.36
C CYS A 11 -1.84 3.71 6.52
N LEU A 12 -1.90 2.71 5.64
CA LEU A 12 -3.10 2.44 4.85
C LEU A 12 -3.83 1.24 5.41
N ILE A 13 -5.16 1.30 5.44
CA ILE A 13 -6.03 0.13 5.52
C ILE A 13 -6.95 0.23 4.30
N THR A 14 -6.98 -0.81 3.47
CA THR A 14 -7.74 -0.79 2.21
C THR A 14 -8.65 -1.99 2.09
N GLY A 15 -9.69 -1.85 1.26
CA GLY A 15 -10.44 -3.00 0.78
C GLY A 15 -9.63 -3.89 -0.16
N LYS A 16 -10.20 -5.01 -0.60
CA LYS A 16 -9.63 -5.89 -1.64
C LYS A 16 -10.22 -5.69 -3.03
N LEU A 17 -11.22 -4.83 -3.19
CA LEU A 17 -11.90 -4.60 -4.47
C LEU A 17 -10.97 -3.90 -5.48
N GLY A 18 -10.99 -4.37 -6.73
CA GLY A 18 -10.19 -3.80 -7.83
C GLY A 18 -8.68 -3.92 -7.60
N SER A 19 -7.92 -2.89 -7.98
CA SER A 19 -6.46 -2.85 -7.83
C SER A 19 -5.99 -2.82 -6.38
N ALA A 20 -6.86 -2.47 -5.42
CA ALA A 20 -6.50 -2.49 -4.00
C ALA A 20 -6.17 -3.90 -3.48
N GLY A 21 -6.78 -4.94 -4.06
CA GLY A 21 -6.45 -6.34 -3.75
C GLY A 21 -5.14 -6.82 -4.39
N ASN A 22 -4.70 -6.16 -5.47
CA ASN A 22 -3.55 -6.59 -6.26
C ASN A 22 -2.22 -6.30 -5.51
N ALA A 23 -1.31 -7.28 -5.49
CA ALA A 23 -0.02 -7.17 -4.81
C ALA A 23 1.05 -6.41 -5.62
N ILE A 24 0.81 -6.16 -6.90
CA ILE A 24 1.67 -5.39 -7.81
C ILE A 24 1.27 -3.91 -7.78
N ASP A 25 -0.03 -3.61 -7.88
CA ASP A 25 -0.51 -2.21 -7.92
C ASP A 25 -0.45 -1.52 -6.56
N LEU A 26 -0.62 -2.31 -5.48
CA LEU A 26 -0.59 -1.86 -4.09
C LEU A 26 0.18 -2.88 -3.21
N PRO A 27 1.52 -2.92 -3.28
CA PRO A 27 2.38 -3.86 -2.54
C PRO A 27 2.53 -3.49 -1.05
N ILE A 28 1.41 -3.37 -0.33
CA ILE A 28 1.37 -3.23 1.13
C ILE A 28 1.17 -4.60 1.80
N PRO A 29 1.57 -4.80 3.06
CA PRO A 29 1.39 -6.08 3.72
C PRO A 29 -0.09 -6.55 3.73
N PRO A 30 -0.38 -7.83 3.51
CA PRO A 30 -1.75 -8.34 3.38
C PRO A 30 -2.65 -8.06 4.58
N LEU A 31 -2.08 -7.95 5.79
CA LEU A 31 -2.77 -7.57 7.03
C LEU A 31 -3.61 -6.30 6.86
N TYR A 32 -3.15 -5.36 6.05
CA TYR A 32 -3.82 -4.07 5.85
C TYR A 32 -4.88 -4.09 4.74
N LYS A 33 -5.14 -5.26 4.14
CA LYS A 33 -6.12 -5.46 3.08
C LYS A 33 -7.29 -6.27 3.62
N LEU A 34 -8.41 -5.61 3.88
CA LEU A 34 -9.62 -6.23 4.42
C LEU A 34 -10.63 -6.52 3.32
N ASP A 35 -11.40 -7.60 3.49
CA ASP A 35 -12.53 -7.87 2.62
C ASP A 35 -13.77 -7.16 3.17
N SER A 36 -14.23 -6.13 2.46
CA SER A 36 -15.40 -5.34 2.86
C SER A 36 -16.72 -6.12 2.78
N ASN A 37 -16.74 -7.29 2.13
CA ASN A 37 -17.91 -8.15 2.04
C ASN A 37 -17.92 -9.25 3.11
N ALA A 38 -16.86 -9.36 3.93
CA ALA A 38 -16.82 -10.34 5.01
C ALA A 38 -17.78 -9.95 6.14
N ASN A 39 -18.50 -10.93 6.70
CA ASN A 39 -19.46 -10.71 7.80
C ASN A 39 -18.83 -10.03 9.04
N GLY A 40 -17.52 -10.20 9.26
CA GLY A 40 -16.76 -9.60 10.38
C GLY A 40 -16.04 -8.28 10.07
N PHE A 41 -16.23 -7.70 8.86
CA PHE A 41 -15.42 -6.57 8.39
C PHE A 41 -15.32 -5.40 9.38
N ILE A 42 -16.45 -5.00 9.99
CA ILE A 42 -16.48 -3.85 10.91
C ILE A 42 -15.67 -4.11 12.18
N GLU A 43 -15.73 -5.33 12.70
CA GLU A 43 -14.97 -5.74 13.89
C GLU A 43 -13.47 -5.82 13.56
N ASP A 44 -13.12 -6.53 12.47
CA ASP A 44 -11.73 -6.68 12.01
C ASP A 44 -11.08 -5.32 11.72
N PHE A 45 -11.81 -4.42 11.05
CA PHE A 45 -11.36 -3.05 10.81
C PHE A 45 -11.15 -2.28 12.11
N GLY A 46 -12.08 -2.37 13.06
CA GLY A 46 -11.98 -1.69 14.35
C GLY A 46 -10.77 -2.16 15.16
N VAL A 47 -10.53 -3.47 15.20
CA VAL A 47 -9.37 -4.08 15.87
C VAL A 47 -8.07 -3.59 15.23
N LEU A 48 -7.97 -3.67 13.90
CA LEU A 48 -6.76 -3.25 13.18
C LEU A 48 -6.51 -1.75 13.29
N ALA A 49 -7.55 -0.92 13.14
CA ALA A 49 -7.43 0.52 13.26
C ALA A 49 -6.93 0.91 14.67
N LYS A 50 -7.47 0.27 15.71
CA LYS A 50 -7.00 0.47 17.09
C LYS A 50 -5.54 0.04 17.25
N ASP A 51 -5.16 -1.12 16.74
CA ASP A 51 -3.78 -1.62 16.80
C ASP A 51 -2.79 -0.66 16.09
N VAL A 52 -3.18 -0.12 14.92
CA VAL A 52 -2.42 0.89 14.19
C VAL A 52 -2.24 2.17 15.00
N MET A 53 -3.28 2.62 15.71
CA MET A 53 -3.19 3.82 16.55
C MET A 53 -2.32 3.58 17.79
N ASP A 54 -2.49 2.43 18.46
CA ASP A 54 -1.75 2.07 19.68
C ASP A 54 -0.26 1.80 19.40
N LYS A 55 0.07 1.26 18.22
CA LYS A 55 1.43 0.83 17.83
C LYS A 55 1.92 1.54 16.57
N PHE A 56 1.55 2.80 16.40
CA PHE A 56 1.78 3.56 15.17
C PHE A 56 3.19 3.45 14.62
N ALA A 57 4.22 3.57 15.45
CA ALA A 57 5.62 3.49 14.99
C ALA A 57 5.95 2.17 14.27
N GLY A 58 5.44 1.04 14.76
CA GLY A 58 5.64 -0.27 14.16
C GLY A 58 4.90 -0.42 12.84
N HIS A 59 3.63 0.00 12.80
CA HIS A 59 2.84 -0.02 11.56
C HIS A 59 3.44 0.94 10.52
N HIS A 60 3.80 2.16 10.91
CA HIS A 60 4.47 3.13 10.06
C HIS A 60 5.77 2.55 9.45
N ALA A 61 6.58 1.86 10.25
CA ALA A 61 7.79 1.21 9.76
C ALA A 61 7.49 0.12 8.72
N ALA A 62 6.40 -0.64 8.88
CA ALA A 62 5.97 -1.68 7.93
C ALA A 62 5.64 -1.12 6.52
N PHE A 63 5.33 0.17 6.39
CA PHE A 63 5.09 0.84 5.10
C PHE A 63 6.36 1.40 4.44
N THR A 64 7.54 1.24 5.06
CA THR A 64 8.79 1.82 4.54
C THR A 64 9.14 1.30 3.14
N SER A 65 9.06 -0.01 2.91
CA SER A 65 9.33 -0.60 1.58
C SER A 65 8.34 -0.09 0.53
N TYR A 66 7.07 0.09 0.90
CA TYR A 66 6.06 0.61 -0.02
C TYR A 66 6.32 2.07 -0.39
N ARG A 67 6.66 2.92 0.59
CA ARG A 67 7.03 4.33 0.34
C ARG A 67 8.29 4.45 -0.52
N LYS A 68 9.29 3.61 -0.26
CA LYS A 68 10.50 3.50 -1.09
C LYS A 68 10.13 3.16 -2.54
N TRP A 69 9.25 2.17 -2.73
CA TRP A 69 8.77 1.77 -4.05
C TRP A 69 8.06 2.92 -4.79
N LEU A 70 7.19 3.69 -4.11
CA LEU A 70 6.55 4.88 -4.68
C LEU A 70 7.56 5.97 -5.06
N GLN A 71 8.58 6.19 -4.24
CA GLN A 71 9.65 7.16 -4.52
C GLN A 71 10.50 6.77 -5.74
N ASP A 72 10.70 5.47 -5.96
CA ASP A 72 11.49 4.95 -7.07
C ASP A 72 10.68 4.86 -8.38
N GLU A 73 9.34 4.91 -8.35
CA GLU A 73 8.45 4.76 -9.51
C GLU A 73 8.84 5.67 -10.69
N PRO A 74 9.13 6.98 -10.52
CA PRO A 74 9.53 7.83 -11.65
C PRO A 74 10.84 7.40 -12.32
N LYS A 75 11.79 6.87 -11.53
CA LYS A 75 13.06 6.36 -12.05
C LYS A 75 12.83 5.05 -12.79
N ILE A 76 12.07 4.13 -12.21
CA ILE A 76 11.73 2.83 -12.81
C ILE A 76 11.00 3.03 -14.14
N PHE A 77 10.03 3.94 -14.18
CA PHE A 77 9.30 4.27 -15.40
C PHE A 77 10.23 4.75 -16.52
N LYS A 78 11.13 5.70 -16.23
CA LYS A 78 12.11 6.18 -17.23
C LYS A 78 13.03 5.06 -17.73
N GLN A 79 13.47 4.20 -16.83
CA GLN A 79 14.30 3.05 -17.19
C GLN A 79 13.55 2.09 -18.11
N GLN A 80 12.30 1.77 -17.79
CA GLN A 80 11.44 0.94 -18.63
C GLN A 80 11.27 1.53 -20.02
N ILE A 81 10.99 2.84 -20.14
CA ILE A 81 10.88 3.51 -21.45
C ILE A 81 12.19 3.37 -22.24
N ALA A 82 13.33 3.64 -21.62
CA ALA A 82 14.63 3.50 -22.28
C ALA A 82 14.91 2.06 -22.74
N ASP A 83 14.58 1.07 -21.90
CA ASP A 83 14.79 -0.34 -22.21
C ASP A 83 13.92 -0.83 -23.37
N TYR A 84 12.68 -0.35 -23.48
CA TYR A 84 11.75 -0.76 -24.53
C TYR A 84 11.92 0.01 -25.84
N PHE A 85 12.17 1.32 -25.78
CA PHE A 85 12.09 2.20 -26.94
C PHE A 85 13.45 2.76 -27.41
N CYS A 86 14.50 2.71 -26.58
CA CYS A 86 15.79 3.32 -26.91
C CYS A 86 16.93 2.30 -27.11
N LYS A 87 16.65 1.00 -27.10
CA LYS A 87 17.62 -0.07 -27.36
C LYS A 87 17.76 -0.49 -28.84
N TYR A 88 17.20 0.28 -29.77
CA TYR A 88 17.34 0.09 -31.22
C TYR A 88 17.71 1.40 -31.91
#